data_AF-A0A523V310-F1
#
_entry.id   AF-A0A523V310-F1
#
_cell.length_a   1.000
_cell.length_b   1.000
_cell.length_c   1.000
_cell.angle_alpha   90.00
_cell.angle_beta   90.00
_cell.angle_gamma   90.00
#
_symmetry.space_group_name_H-M   'P 1'
#
loop_
_entity.id
_entity.type
_entity.pdbx_description
1 polymer ?
#
loop_
_entity_poly.entity_id
_entity_poly.type
_entity_poly.pdbx_seq_one_letter_code
_entity_poly.pdbx_strand_id
1 'polypeptide(L)'
;MARLRPLQSDGKKGGSEPFLADLTVPEVRRLLEVALPLPYRPPELRLAWSLWRRAKRWQARLSHSRRQANAWRLGSKPSAGISAQLRL
;
A
#
# COMPACT_ATOMS: atom_id res chain seq x y z
N MET A 1 2.97 -15.00 47.69
CA MET A 1 1.57 -14.70 47.31
C MET A 1 1.43 -14.81 45.80
N ALA A 2 0.55 -15.69 45.33
CA ALA A 2 0.42 -16.07 43.93
C ALA A 2 -0.67 -15.26 43.20
N ARG A 3 -0.34 -14.90 41.96
CA ARG A 3 -1.11 -14.47 40.77
C ARG A 3 -2.63 -14.29 40.90
N LEU A 4 -3.13 -13.25 40.23
CA LEU A 4 -4.28 -13.37 39.33
C LEU A 4 -4.03 -12.56 38.05
N ARG A 5 -4.01 -13.26 36.91
CA ARG A 5 -4.07 -12.70 35.55
C ARG A 5 -5.46 -13.08 35.02
N PRO A 6 -6.40 -12.14 34.75
CA PRO A 6 -7.69 -12.53 34.22
C PRO A 6 -7.65 -12.65 32.69
N LEU A 7 -8.02 -13.85 32.24
CA LEU A 7 -8.85 -14.21 31.07
C LEU A 7 -8.88 -13.20 29.91
N GLN A 8 -8.21 -13.47 28.79
CA GLN A 8 -8.79 -14.25 27.68
C GLN A 8 -10.26 -13.89 27.43
N SER A 9 -10.48 -12.85 26.63
CA SER A 9 -11.72 -12.69 25.90
C SER A 9 -11.69 -13.66 24.71
N ASP A 10 -12.56 -14.67 24.78
CA ASP A 10 -12.94 -15.55 23.68
C ASP A 10 -13.38 -14.74 22.46
N GLY A 11 -12.41 -14.41 21.61
CA GLY A 11 -12.66 -14.18 20.19
C GLY A 11 -12.97 -15.53 19.58
N LYS A 12 -14.23 -15.97 19.74
CA LYS A 12 -14.82 -17.16 19.13
C LYS A 12 -14.29 -17.27 17.70
N LYS A 13 -13.34 -18.19 17.47
CA LYS A 13 -12.85 -18.53 16.13
C LYS A 13 -14.07 -19.03 15.38
N GLY A 14 -14.64 -18.15 14.55
CA GLY A 14 -15.60 -18.55 13.52
C GLY A 14 -15.04 -19.78 12.85
N GLY A 15 -15.89 -20.81 12.74
CA GLY A 15 -15.51 -22.15 12.36
C GLY A 15 -14.50 -22.14 11.22
N SER A 16 -13.50 -22.99 11.39
CA SER A 16 -12.60 -23.43 10.33
C SER A 16 -13.46 -23.91 9.16
N GLU A 17 -13.78 -23.02 8.22
CA GLU A 17 -14.06 -23.38 6.84
C GLU A 17 -12.76 -24.00 6.32
N PRO A 18 -12.68 -25.33 6.16
CA PRO A 18 -11.46 -26.01 5.74
C PRO A 18 -11.23 -25.87 4.23
N PHE A 19 -11.59 -24.72 3.64
CA PHE A 19 -11.73 -24.59 2.19
C PHE A 19 -10.93 -23.45 1.55
N LEU A 20 -10.41 -22.49 2.32
CA LEU A 20 -9.40 -21.58 1.80
C LEU A 20 -8.04 -22.22 2.06
N ALA A 21 -7.70 -23.19 1.20
CA ALA A 21 -6.45 -23.93 1.23
C ALA A 21 -5.26 -23.01 1.56
N ASP A 22 -4.28 -23.53 2.32
CA ASP A 22 -2.98 -22.92 2.62
C ASP A 22 -2.15 -22.70 1.34
N LEU A 23 -2.71 -21.94 0.40
CA LEU A 23 -2.13 -21.63 -0.88
C LEU A 23 -1.10 -20.54 -0.65
N THR A 24 0.13 -20.86 -1.02
CA THR A 24 1.20 -19.88 -1.05
C THR A 24 0.88 -18.80 -2.10
N VAL A 25 1.40 -17.59 -1.91
CA VAL A 25 1.26 -16.48 -2.88
C VAL A 25 1.52 -16.89 -4.35
N PRO A 26 2.57 -17.68 -4.69
CA PRO A 26 2.76 -18.13 -6.07
C PRO A 26 1.67 -19.10 -6.56
N GLU A 27 1.09 -19.93 -5.70
CA GLU A 27 0.01 -20.85 -6.09
C GLU A 27 -1.30 -20.10 -6.31
N VAL A 28 -1.64 -19.14 -5.44
CA VAL A 28 -2.76 -18.23 -5.66
C VAL A 28 -2.58 -17.49 -6.99
N ARG A 29 -1.37 -17.02 -7.30
CA ARG A 29 -1.08 -16.33 -8.57
C ARG A 29 -1.32 -17.23 -9.77
N ARG A 30 -0.84 -18.48 -9.74
CA ARG A 30 -1.08 -19.46 -10.83
C ARG A 30 -2.56 -19.77 -10.99
N LEU A 31 -3.29 -19.96 -9.88
CA LEU A 31 -4.74 -20.19 -9.92
C LEU A 31 -5.47 -19.00 -10.54
N LEU A 32 -5.09 -17.77 -10.19
CA LEU A 32 -5.67 -16.56 -10.76
C LEU A 32 -5.33 -16.40 -12.25
N GLU A 33 -4.11 -16.76 -12.69
CA GLU A 33 -3.75 -16.73 -14.10
C GLU A 33 -4.61 -17.70 -14.94
N VAL A 34 -4.95 -18.87 -14.38
CA VAL A 34 -5.80 -19.87 -15.03
C VAL A 34 -7.28 -19.51 -14.96
N ALA A 35 -7.77 -19.12 -13.78
CA ALA A 35 -9.19 -18.85 -13.53
C ALA A 35 -9.66 -17.49 -14.07
N LEU A 36 -8.74 -16.52 -14.14
CA LEU A 36 -9.00 -15.17 -14.63
C LEU A 36 -7.97 -14.86 -15.72
N PRO A 37 -8.10 -15.44 -16.93
CA PRO A 37 -7.24 -15.10 -18.04
C PRO A 37 -7.34 -13.59 -18.27
N LEU A 38 -6.27 -12.88 -17.92
CA LEU A 38 -6.19 -11.44 -18.13
C LEU A 38 -6.41 -11.19 -19.62
N PRO A 39 -7.34 -10.29 -19.99
CA PRO A 39 -7.55 -9.98 -21.40
C PRO A 39 -6.22 -9.53 -21.99
N TYR A 40 -5.95 -9.96 -23.24
CA TYR A 40 -4.76 -9.53 -23.95
C TYR A 40 -4.67 -8.00 -23.90
N ARG A 41 -3.63 -7.51 -23.22
CA ARG A 41 -3.33 -6.07 -23.16
C ARG A 41 -2.16 -5.80 -24.09
N PRO A 42 -2.37 -5.04 -25.18
CA PRO A 42 -1.31 -4.72 -26.10
C PRO A 42 -0.15 -4.02 -25.36
N PRO A 43 1.12 -4.29 -25.71
CA PRO A 43 2.29 -3.69 -25.07
C PRO A 43 2.21 -2.16 -24.99
N GLU A 44 1.64 -1.53 -26.01
CA GLU A 44 1.45 -0.08 -26.12
C GLU A 44 0.54 0.44 -25.00
N LEU A 45 -0.53 -0.27 -24.67
CA LEU A 45 -1.43 0.10 -23.58
C LEU A 45 -0.74 -0.02 -22.22
N ARG A 46 0.10 -1.05 -22.02
CA ARG A 46 0.88 -1.22 -20.79
C ARG A 46 1.91 -0.10 -20.63
N LEU A 47 2.56 0.28 -21.73
CA LEU A 47 3.50 1.39 -21.79
C LEU A 47 2.80 2.72 -21.48
N ALA A 48 1.68 3.01 -22.16
CA ALA A 48 0.87 4.20 -21.93
C ALA A 48 0.43 4.32 -20.47
N TRP A 49 -0.04 3.22 -19.87
CA TRP A 49 -0.43 3.20 -18.45
C TRP A 49 0.75 3.48 -17.51
N SER A 50 1.93 2.96 -17.85
CA SER A 50 3.15 3.19 -17.07
C SER A 50 3.62 4.63 -17.17
N LEU A 51 3.59 5.22 -18.37
CA LEU A 51 3.88 6.63 -18.61
C LEU A 51 2.90 7.54 -17.85
N TRP A 52 1.60 7.27 -17.94
CA TRP A 52 0.57 8.02 -17.22
C TRP A 52 0.81 8.01 -15.70
N ARG A 53 1.10 6.83 -15.12
CA ARG A 53 1.42 6.74 -13.67
C ARG A 53 2.67 7.53 -13.30
N ARG A 54 3.72 7.48 -14.12
CA ARG A 54 4.95 8.26 -13.88
C ARG A 54 4.67 9.76 -13.95
N ALA A 55 3.90 10.22 -14.94
CA ALA A 55 3.49 11.60 -15.09
C ALA A 55 2.65 12.08 -13.89
N LYS A 56 1.67 11.28 -13.43
CA LYS A 56 0.87 11.60 -12.24
C LYS A 56 1.71 11.71 -10.96
N ARG A 57 2.65 10.78 -10.75
CA ARG A 57 3.59 10.86 -9.61
C ARG A 57 4.46 12.11 -9.68
N TRP A 58 4.92 12.48 -10.88
CA TRP A 58 5.68 13.71 -11.08
C TRP A 58 4.86 14.95 -10.74
N GLN A 59 3.62 15.03 -11.24
CA GLN A 59 2.68 16.12 -10.89
C GLN A 59 2.44 16.21 -9.38
N ALA A 60 2.28 15.08 -8.69
CA ALA A 60 2.12 15.05 -7.24
C ALA A 60 3.36 15.62 -6.52
N ARG A 61 4.57 15.25 -6.95
CA ARG A 61 5.83 15.79 -6.40
C ARG A 61 5.94 17.30 -6.63
N LEU A 62 5.60 17.78 -7.82
CA LEU A 62 5.57 19.21 -8.12
C LEU A 62 4.57 19.96 -7.24
N SER A 63 3.36 19.41 -7.08
CA SER A 63 2.34 19.99 -6.19
C SER A 63 2.84 20.06 -4.74
N HIS A 64 3.43 18.97 -4.24
CA HIS A 64 4.02 18.93 -2.91
C HIS A 64 5.14 19.97 -2.74
N SER A 65 6.09 20.01 -3.68
CA SER A 65 7.17 20.99 -3.67
C SER A 65 6.64 22.44 -3.67
N ARG A 66 5.64 22.74 -4.50
CA ARG A 66 4.97 24.06 -4.51
C ARG A 66 4.30 24.39 -3.18
N ARG A 67 3.59 23.43 -2.57
CA ARG A 67 2.96 23.63 -1.26
C ARG A 67 3.99 23.89 -0.17
N GLN A 68 5.10 23.14 -0.17
CA GLN A 68 6.18 23.36 0.78
C GLN A 68 6.80 24.75 0.58
N ALA A 69 7.13 25.13 -0.65
CA ALA A 69 7.65 26.45 -0.97
C ALA A 69 6.70 27.58 -0.53
N ASN A 70 5.39 27.40 -0.72
CA ASN A 70 4.39 28.36 -0.26
C ASN A 70 4.29 28.42 1.27
N ALA A 71 4.34 27.28 1.96
CA ALA A 71 4.35 27.23 3.42
C ALA A 71 5.58 27.96 4.00
N TRP A 72 6.76 27.73 3.42
CA TRP A 72 7.98 28.49 3.74
C TRP A 72 7.80 29.99 3.53
N ARG A 73 7.21 30.41 2.39
CA ARG A 73 6.97 31.83 2.09
C ARG A 73 5.97 32.49 3.05
N LEU A 74 4.94 31.77 3.48
CA LEU A 74 3.90 32.29 4.38
C LEU A 74 4.30 32.24 5.86
N GLY A 75 5.56 31.90 6.18
CA GLY A 75 6.05 31.81 7.56
C GLY A 75 5.37 30.71 8.39
N SER A 76 4.56 29.86 7.74
CA SER A 76 3.92 28.71 8.37
C SER A 76 5.00 27.65 8.55
N LYS A 77 5.55 27.53 9.75
CA LYS A 77 6.41 26.40 10.10
C LYS A 77 5.65 25.12 9.71
N PRO A 78 6.19 24.26 8.83
CA PRO A 78 5.57 22.96 8.60
C PRO A 78 5.51 22.27 9.97
N SER A 79 4.30 21.89 10.39
CA SER A 79 4.08 21.21 11.67
C SER A 79 5.13 20.11 11.82
N ALA A 80 5.99 20.25 12.83
CA ALA A 80 7.09 19.35 13.11
C ALA A 80 6.56 17.92 13.16
N GLY A 81 6.87 17.14 12.13
CA GLY A 81 6.31 15.80 11.98
C GLY A 81 6.49 15.28 10.57
N ILE A 82 7.74 15.20 10.13
CA ILE A 82 8.33 14.12 9.31
C ILE A 82 9.80 14.51 9.15
N SER A 83 10.63 13.84 9.93
CA SER A 83 12.09 13.93 9.93
C SER A 83 12.62 13.66 8.54
N ALA A 84 13.16 14.69 7.88
CA ALA A 84 13.91 14.55 6.63
C ALA A 84 15.30 13.94 6.94
N GLN A 85 15.32 12.63 7.20
CA GLN A 85 16.53 11.82 7.09
C GLN A 85 16.79 11.57 5.61
N LEU A 86 17.54 12.48 4.96
CA LEU A 86 18.25 12.18 3.72
C LEU A 86 19.61 12.88 3.77
N ARG A 87 20.53 12.24 4.49
CA ARG A 87 21.97 12.27 4.18
C ARG A 87 22.22 11.12 3.21
N LEU A 88 22.60 11.43 1.98
CA LEU A 88 23.61 10.73 1.16
C LEU A 88 24.04 11.71 0.07
#